data_AF-A0A527ZEJ0-F1
#
_entry.id   AF-A0A527ZEJ0-F1
#
_cell.length_a   1.000
_cell.length_b   1.000
_cell.length_c   1.000
_cell.angle_alpha   90.00
_cell.angle_beta   90.00
_cell.angle_gamma   90.00
#
_symmetry.space_group_name_H-M   'P 1'
#
loop_
_entity.id
_entity.type
_entity.pdbx_description
1 polymer ?
#
loop_
_entity_poly.entity_id
_entity_poly.type
_entity_poly.pdbx_seq_one_letter_code
_entity_poly.pdbx_strand_id
1 'polypeptide(L)'
;TQVGNLAHSLKTPLAVLINEGRALGGAKGQLIAEQAASMQKQVDHYLQRARVAAQRDSVVYRTPVAPLVRRMVRVLQKLNPHTALSLSLPA
;
A
#
# COMPACT_ATOMS: atom_id res chain seq x y z
N THR A 1 -5.73 13.85 -5.87
CA THR A 1 -6.75 12.91 -6.42
C THR A 1 -7.72 12.55 -5.31
N GLN A 2 -9.03 12.60 -5.55
CA GLN A 2 -10.05 12.25 -4.54
C GLN A 2 -9.87 10.84 -3.96
N VAL A 3 -9.44 9.88 -4.79
CA VAL A 3 -9.19 8.48 -4.38
C VAL A 3 -8.05 8.37 -3.35
N GLY A 4 -7.02 9.22 -3.44
CA GLY A 4 -5.94 9.25 -2.46
C GLY A 4 -6.38 9.80 -1.11
N ASN A 5 -7.26 10.80 -1.12
CA ASN A 5 -7.83 11.38 0.09
C ASN A 5 -8.78 10.38 0.78
N LEU A 6 -9.56 9.61 0.00
CA LEU A 6 -10.43 8.55 0.52
C LEU A 6 -9.63 7.38 1.11
N ALA A 7 -8.51 7.00 0.46
CA ALA A 7 -7.61 5.99 1.00
C ALA A 7 -7.08 6.37 2.38
N HIS A 8 -6.72 7.64 2.54
CA HIS A 8 -6.21 8.16 3.79
C HIS A 8 -7.29 8.23 4.87
N SER A 9 -8.49 8.72 4.54
CA SER A 9 -9.59 8.85 5.50
C SER A 9 -10.10 7.52 6.04
N LEU A 10 -9.95 6.42 5.29
CA LEU A 10 -10.37 5.08 5.72
C LEU A 10 -9.29 4.30 6.49
N LYS A 11 -8.01 4.52 6.21
CA LYS A 11 -6.91 3.78 6.86
C LYS A 11 -6.81 4.06 8.34
N THR A 12 -6.89 5.33 8.73
CA THR A 12 -6.76 5.75 10.12
C THR A 12 -7.86 5.17 11.02
N PRO A 13 -9.17 5.29 10.73
CA PRO A 13 -10.20 4.71 11.59
C PRO A 13 -10.13 3.17 11.64
N LEU A 14 -9.77 2.50 10.53
CA LEU A 14 -9.57 1.04 10.55
C LEU A 14 -8.39 0.63 11.41
N ALA A 15 -7.27 1.35 11.36
CA ALA A 15 -6.13 1.09 12.22
C ALA A 15 -6.47 1.29 13.70
N VAL A 16 -7.25 2.33 14.02
CA VAL A 16 -7.78 2.54 15.37
C VAL A 16 -8.64 1.34 15.80
N LEU A 17 -9.62 0.91 15.01
CA LEU A 17 -10.48 -0.24 15.33
C LEU A 17 -9.69 -1.54 15.55
N ILE A 18 -8.65 -1.79 14.76
CA ILE A 18 -7.78 -2.96 14.93
C ILE A 18 -7.06 -2.89 16.29
N ASN A 19 -6.54 -1.72 16.65
CA ASN A 19 -5.82 -1.52 17.90
C ASN A 19 -6.76 -1.64 19.10
N GLU A 20 -7.93 -1.00 19.05
CA GLU A 20 -8.95 -1.08 20.11
C GLU A 20 -9.49 -2.49 20.27
N GLY A 21 -9.73 -3.22 19.16
CA GLY A 21 -10.13 -4.63 19.21
C GLY A 21 -9.08 -5.50 19.90
N ARG A 22 -7.79 -5.28 19.61
CA ARG A 22 -6.69 -5.98 20.29
C ARG A 22 -6.60 -5.63 21.77
N ALA A 23 -6.75 -4.34 22.11
CA ALA A 23 -6.71 -3.86 23.50
C ALA A 23 -7.89 -4.40 24.33
N LEU A 24 -9.08 -4.48 23.73
CA LEU A 24 -10.27 -5.07 24.37
C LEU A 24 -10.08 -6.55 24.71
N GLY A 25 -9.38 -7.29 23.85
CA GLY A 25 -9.08 -8.71 24.07
C GLY A 25 -10.33 -9.61 24.08
N GLY A 26 -10.10 -10.88 24.45
CA GLY A 26 -11.13 -11.92 24.43
C GLY A 26 -11.72 -12.19 23.04
N ALA A 27 -12.76 -13.02 22.98
CA ALA A 27 -13.37 -13.44 21.72
C ALA A 27 -13.98 -12.26 20.92
N LYS A 28 -14.58 -11.28 21.62
CA LYS A 28 -15.18 -10.10 20.99
C LYS A 28 -14.14 -9.15 20.42
N GLY A 29 -13.04 -8.89 21.15
CA GLY A 29 -11.95 -8.06 20.67
C GLY A 29 -11.22 -8.66 19.46
N GLN A 30 -10.98 -9.98 19.51
CA GLN A 30 -10.43 -10.72 18.36
C GLN A 30 -11.31 -10.60 17.13
N LEU A 31 -12.62 -10.84 17.27
CA LEU A 31 -13.57 -10.71 16.17
C LEU A 31 -13.55 -9.29 15.55
N ILE A 32 -13.55 -8.24 16.39
CA ILE A 32 -13.48 -6.85 15.91
C ILE A 32 -12.19 -6.61 15.13
N ALA A 33 -11.04 -7.03 15.68
CA ALA A 33 -9.75 -6.83 15.03
C ALA A 33 -9.66 -7.57 13.69
N GLU A 34 -10.20 -8.79 13.62
CA GLU A 34 -10.25 -9.59 12.39
C GLU A 34 -11.14 -8.95 11.32
N GLN A 35 -12.34 -8.49 11.71
CA GLN A 35 -13.25 -7.82 10.77
C GLN A 35 -12.66 -6.50 10.26
N ALA A 36 -12.08 -5.68 11.14
CA ALA A 36 -11.43 -4.43 10.74
C ALA A 36 -10.21 -4.68 9.83
N ALA A 37 -9.43 -5.74 10.09
CA ALA A 37 -8.33 -6.15 9.21
C ALA A 37 -8.84 -6.64 7.83
N SER A 38 -9.96 -7.37 7.79
CA SER A 38 -10.61 -7.78 6.55
C SER A 38 -11.07 -6.58 5.73
N MET A 39 -11.73 -5.60 6.39
CA MET A 39 -12.13 -4.33 5.75
C MET A 39 -10.93 -3.58 5.17
N GLN A 40 -9.81 -3.50 5.92
CA GLN A 40 -8.59 -2.84 5.45
C GLN A 40 -8.07 -3.48 4.16
N LYS A 41 -8.02 -4.83 4.09
CA LYS A 41 -7.61 -5.56 2.88
C LYS A 41 -8.52 -5.27 1.68
N GLN A 42 -9.84 -5.23 1.90
CA GLN A 42 -10.82 -4.93 0.84
C GLN A 42 -10.65 -3.49 0.33
N VAL A 43 -10.54 -2.52 1.23
CA VAL A 43 -10.34 -1.11 0.89
C VAL A 43 -9.05 -0.93 0.09
N ASP A 44 -7.93 -1.51 0.54
CA ASP A 44 -6.66 -1.45 -0.19
C ASP A 44 -6.79 -2.07 -1.59
N HIS A 45 -7.48 -3.20 -1.73
CA HIS A 45 -7.73 -3.84 -3.02
C HIS A 45 -8.53 -2.93 -3.97
N TYR A 46 -9.63 -2.35 -3.51
CA TYR A 46 -10.47 -1.47 -4.35
C TYR A 46 -9.77 -0.16 -4.71
N LEU A 47 -9.00 0.42 -3.81
CA LEU A 47 -8.20 1.62 -4.08
C LEU A 47 -7.11 1.35 -5.12
N GLN A 48 -6.45 0.18 -5.03
CA GLN A 48 -5.48 -0.23 -6.03
C GLN A 48 -6.14 -0.42 -7.40
N ARG A 49 -7.31 -1.05 -7.45
CA ARG A 49 -8.09 -1.17 -8.69
C ARG A 49 -8.52 0.18 -9.25
N ALA A 50 -9.02 1.09 -8.41
CA ALA A 50 -9.43 2.43 -8.82
C ALA A 50 -8.24 3.22 -9.37
N ARG A 51 -7.06 3.11 -8.75
CA ARG A 51 -5.82 3.72 -9.24
C ARG A 51 -5.43 3.17 -10.61
N VAL A 52 -5.49 1.85 -10.80
CA VAL A 52 -5.21 1.22 -12.10
C VAL A 52 -6.22 1.65 -13.15
N ALA A 53 -7.52 1.70 -12.83
CA ALA A 53 -8.57 2.13 -13.74
C ALA A 53 -8.40 3.60 -14.16
N ALA A 54 -8.04 4.49 -13.24
CA ALA A 54 -7.72 5.88 -13.53
C ALA A 54 -6.44 6.08 -14.39
N GLN A 55 -5.63 5.03 -14.57
CA GLN A 55 -4.46 5.05 -15.46
C GLN A 55 -4.78 4.53 -16.87
N ARG A 56 -6.01 4.03 -17.13
CA ARG A 56 -6.41 3.36 -18.38
C ARG A 56 -6.98 4.28 -19.47
N ASP A 57 -6.83 5.60 -19.39
CA ASP A 57 -7.21 6.52 -20.48
C ASP A 57 -6.38 6.35 -21.78
N SER A 58 -5.52 5.31 -21.87
CA SER A 58 -4.78 4.96 -23.08
C SER A 58 -4.88 3.46 -23.37
N VAL A 59 -5.11 3.11 -24.64
CA VAL A 59 -5.29 1.75 -25.19
C VAL A 59 -4.08 0.83 -24.91
N VAL A 60 -2.90 1.41 -24.61
CA VAL A 60 -1.69 0.68 -24.23
C VAL A 60 -1.04 1.39 -23.03
N TYR A 61 -1.18 0.82 -21.83
CA TYR A 61 -0.50 1.33 -20.64
C TYR A 61 0.91 0.72 -20.52
N ARG A 62 1.95 1.56 -20.59
CA ARG A 62 3.33 1.17 -20.29
C ARG A 62 3.69 1.64 -18.87
N THR A 63 4.03 0.69 -17.99
CA THR A 63 4.55 1.03 -16.66
C THR A 63 5.98 1.57 -16.81
N PRO A 64 6.30 2.79 -16.33
CA PRO A 64 7.66 3.29 -16.34
C PRO A 64 8.47 2.55 -15.26
N VAL A 65 9.11 1.44 -15.63
CA VAL A 65 9.86 0.57 -14.70
C VAL A 65 11.10 1.26 -14.16
N ALA A 66 11.81 2.03 -15.01
CA ALA A 66 13.04 2.71 -14.65
C ALA A 66 12.95 3.58 -13.37
N PRO A 67 11.99 4.53 -13.23
CA PRO A 67 11.88 5.32 -12.01
C PRO A 67 11.53 4.49 -10.76
N LEU A 68 10.76 3.41 -10.90
CA LEU A 68 10.42 2.52 -9.79
C LEU A 68 11.67 1.79 -9.27
N VAL A 69 12.42 1.16 -10.17
CA VAL A 69 13.63 0.39 -9.81
C VAL A 69 14.72 1.31 -9.24
N ARG A 70 14.90 2.50 -9.81
CA ARG A 70 15.82 3.52 -9.24
C ARG A 70 15.44 3.90 -7.81
N ARG A 71 14.15 4.05 -7.50
CA ARG A 71 13.68 4.35 -6.15
C ARG A 71 13.94 3.19 -5.19
N MET A 72 13.74 1.95 -5.63
CA MET A 72 14.03 0.76 -4.81
C MET A 72 15.51 0.66 -4.47
N VAL A 73 16.40 0.83 -5.46
CA VAL A 73 17.86 0.82 -5.25
C VAL A 73 18.26 1.88 -4.21
N ARG A 74 17.73 3.10 -4.31
CA ARG A 74 17.98 4.17 -3.33
C ARG A 74 17.57 3.76 -1.91
N VAL A 75 16.41 3.13 -1.75
CA VAL A 75 15.93 2.67 -0.43
C VAL A 75 16.84 1.57 0.12
N LEU A 76 17.20 0.59 -0.72
CA LEU A 76 18.05 -0.53 -0.31
C LEU A 76 19.46 -0.08 0.08
N GLN A 77 20.06 0.85 -0.66
CA GLN A 77 21.34 1.47 -0.30
C GLN A 77 21.27 2.22 1.04
N LYS A 78 20.13 2.87 1.32
CA LYS A 78 19.91 3.57 2.59
C LYS A 78 19.79 2.61 3.78
N LEU A 79 19.14 1.46 3.57
CA LEU A 79 18.92 0.46 4.61
C LEU A 79 20.17 -0.42 4.84
N ASN A 80 20.99 -0.66 3.80
CA ASN A 80 22.18 -1.50 3.87
C ASN A 80 23.41 -0.77 3.26
N PRO A 81 24.06 0.14 4.02
CA PRO A 81 25.15 0.96 3.52
C PRO A 81 26.40 0.17 3.10
N HIS A 82 26.60 -1.02 3.66
CA HIS A 82 27.75 -1.89 3.37
C HIS A 82 27.57 -2.75 2.12
N THR A 83 26.38 -2.72 1.49
CA THR A 83 26.10 -3.49 0.29
C THR A 83 26.22 -2.62 -0.95
N ALA A 84 27.19 -2.92 -1.82
CA ALA A 84 27.31 -2.27 -3.12
C ALA A 84 26.20 -2.75 -4.06
N LEU A 85 25.40 -1.83 -4.59
CA LEU A 85 24.31 -2.11 -5.52
C LEU A 85 24.50 -1.33 -6.82
N SER A 86 24.56 -2.05 -7.95
CA SER A 86 24.59 -1.48 -9.30
C SER A 86 23.28 -1.73 -10.03
N LEU A 87 22.79 -0.73 -10.78
CA LEU A 87 21.58 -0.83 -11.61
C LEU A 87 21.93 -0.58 -13.08
N SER A 88 21.69 -1.58 -13.93
CA SER A 88 21.73 -1.44 -15.38
C SER A 88 20.30 -1.55 -15.93
N LEU A 89 19.91 -0.61 -16.79
CA LEU A 89 18.60 -0.59 -17.45
C LEU A 89 18.84 -0.49 -18.97
N PRO A 90 18.03 -1.18 -19.80
CA PRO A 90 18.06 -0.98 -21.24
C PRO A 90 17.69 0.46 -21.59
N ALA A 91 18.22 0.94 -22.72
CA ALA A 91 17.95 2.27 -23.27
C ALA A 91 16.46 2.46 -23.60
#